data_AF-A0A7X7SYL9-F1
#
_entry.id   AF-A0A7X7SYL9-F1
#
_cell.length_a   1.000
_cell.length_b   1.000
_cell.length_c   1.000
_cell.angle_alpha   90.00
_cell.angle_beta   90.00
_cell.angle_gamma   90.00
#
_symmetry.space_group_name_H-M   'P 1'
#
loop_
_entity.id
_entity.type
_entity.pdbx_description
1 polymer ?
#
loop_
_entity_poly.entity_id
_entity_poly.type
_entity_poly.pdbx_seq_one_letter_code
_entity_poly.pdbx_strand_id
1 'polypeptide(L)'
;MPKKRSVRRVTAPVRKQLDQLADILYGFLPLSSPSKSTTTFTTIFAESHVEDYLSGPSNKRQALQQGLAEVYRRHERLPWTIIRKVVPAAANYRRHQRRPLKRTELAALVECLDNLGFDMTKEIESIELDENLPRITVPPDELKQRLRGHDLESFLAGKPLDLFETGHFNESVRKAAEIYEDRVQELCGRSGYGRDLMARAFADGKLLDLEAYEPENRDGFADGYKLLAMGAMTAIRNVFSHGDEERRSPEQCFEMLLFLNWLFRGLRLKEMV
;
A
#
# COMPACT_ATOMS: atom_id res chain seq x y z
N MET A 1 -18.52 24.34 16.93
CA MET A 1 -18.43 25.72 16.37
C MET A 1 -19.76 26.14 15.75
N PRO A 2 -20.16 27.43 15.77
CA PRO A 2 -21.38 27.88 15.11
C PRO A 2 -21.30 27.63 13.60
N LYS A 3 -22.34 27.01 13.04
CA LYS A 3 -22.43 26.64 11.63
C LYS A 3 -22.40 27.91 10.75
N LYS A 4 -21.32 28.10 9.98
CA LYS A 4 -21.18 29.19 8.99
C LYS A 4 -22.40 29.23 8.06
N ARG A 5 -22.93 30.43 7.77
CA ARG A 5 -24.08 30.63 6.87
C ARG A 5 -23.75 30.10 5.46
N SER A 6 -24.75 29.53 4.78
CA SER A 6 -24.59 29.05 3.41
C SER A 6 -24.53 30.23 2.43
N VAL A 7 -23.51 30.25 1.58
CA VAL A 7 -23.29 31.25 0.53
C VAL A 7 -23.66 30.74 -0.86
N ARG A 8 -23.70 29.41 -1.05
CA ARG A 8 -24.15 28.76 -2.30
C ARG A 8 -25.21 27.70 -2.03
N ARG A 9 -26.08 27.45 -3.02
CA ARG A 9 -27.03 26.34 -3.01
C ARG A 9 -26.42 25.13 -3.72
N VAL A 10 -26.51 23.96 -3.08
CA VAL A 10 -26.13 22.68 -3.70
C VAL A 10 -27.40 22.04 -4.26
N THR A 11 -27.65 22.24 -5.55
CA THR A 11 -28.73 21.57 -6.30
C THR A 11 -28.29 20.17 -6.73
N ALA A 12 -29.21 19.32 -7.22
CA ALA A 12 -28.84 17.99 -7.69
C ALA A 12 -27.78 18.01 -8.82
N PRO A 13 -27.83 18.90 -9.83
CA PRO A 13 -26.76 19.02 -10.82
C PRO A 13 -25.40 19.42 -10.22
N VAL A 14 -25.40 20.40 -9.31
CA VAL A 14 -24.16 20.84 -8.61
C VAL A 14 -23.61 19.71 -7.75
N ARG A 15 -24.48 18.93 -7.09
CA ARG A 15 -24.05 17.77 -6.30
C ARG A 15 -23.35 16.74 -7.18
N LYS A 16 -23.89 16.43 -8.35
CA LYS A 16 -23.26 15.52 -9.31
C LYS A 16 -21.86 15.99 -9.72
N GLN A 17 -21.69 17.30 -9.97
CA GLN A 17 -20.39 17.88 -10.30
C GLN A 17 -19.40 17.82 -9.12
N LEU A 18 -19.87 18.07 -7.89
CA LEU A 18 -19.03 17.92 -6.69
C LEU A 18 -18.63 16.47 -6.42
N ASP A 19 -19.52 15.53 -6.69
CA ASP A 19 -19.22 14.10 -6.54
C ASP A 19 -18.17 13.66 -7.58
N GLN A 20 -18.26 14.14 -8.82
CA GLN A 20 -17.25 13.95 -9.87
C GLN A 20 -15.90 14.60 -9.48
N LEU A 21 -15.93 15.82 -8.96
CA LEU A 21 -14.73 16.49 -8.44
C LEU A 21 -14.06 15.65 -7.35
N ALA A 22 -14.85 15.13 -6.41
CA ALA A 22 -14.35 14.25 -5.36
C ALA A 22 -13.70 12.98 -5.92
N ASP A 23 -14.29 12.37 -6.95
CA ASP A 23 -13.73 11.17 -7.59
C ASP A 23 -12.38 11.44 -8.27
N ILE A 24 -12.26 12.55 -9.01
CA ILE A 24 -10.99 12.99 -9.61
C ILE A 24 -9.94 13.21 -8.53
N LEU A 25 -10.29 14.01 -7.53
CA LEU A 25 -9.38 14.42 -6.45
C LEU A 25 -8.98 13.27 -5.53
N TYR A 26 -9.87 12.32 -5.26
CA TYR A 26 -9.55 11.11 -4.50
C TYR A 26 -8.55 10.22 -5.24
N GLY A 27 -8.55 10.26 -6.58
CA GLY A 27 -7.51 9.63 -7.38
C GLY A 27 -6.13 10.29 -7.17
N PHE A 28 -6.09 11.59 -6.88
CA PHE A 28 -4.86 12.37 -6.78
C PHE A 28 -4.18 12.21 -5.42
N LEU A 29 -4.97 12.30 -4.35
CA LEU A 29 -4.49 12.31 -2.97
C LEU A 29 -5.44 11.47 -2.09
N PRO A 30 -4.93 10.63 -1.17
CA PRO A 30 -5.79 9.85 -0.29
C PRO A 30 -6.51 10.74 0.74
N LEU A 31 -7.67 10.29 1.22
CA LEU A 31 -8.37 11.00 2.30
C LEU A 31 -7.50 11.07 3.56
N SER A 32 -6.93 9.93 3.96
CA SER A 32 -6.11 9.77 5.17
C SER A 32 -5.02 8.71 4.95
N SER A 33 -3.93 8.82 5.71
CA SER A 33 -2.78 7.90 5.68
C SER A 33 -2.36 7.54 7.12
N PRO A 34 -1.88 6.31 7.38
CA PRO A 34 -1.27 5.96 8.65
C PRO A 34 0.03 6.74 8.93
N SER A 35 0.71 7.22 7.87
CA SER A 35 1.93 7.99 8.00
C SER A 35 1.62 9.42 8.43
N LYS A 36 2.22 9.85 9.55
CA LYS A 36 2.06 11.21 10.09
C LYS A 36 2.73 12.28 9.22
N SER A 37 3.69 11.91 8.37
CA SER A 37 4.40 12.85 7.48
C SER A 37 3.72 13.05 6.13
N THR A 38 2.70 12.25 5.81
CA THR A 38 2.01 12.32 4.50
C THR A 38 0.92 13.37 4.54
N THR A 39 1.01 14.37 3.65
CA THR A 39 -0.10 15.31 3.40
C THR A 39 -1.28 14.57 2.77
N THR A 40 -2.48 14.75 3.31
CA THR A 40 -3.74 14.11 2.88
C THR A 40 -4.88 15.13 2.86
N PHE A 41 -6.07 14.74 2.41
CA PHE A 41 -7.24 15.62 2.52
C PHE A 41 -7.56 15.96 3.98
N THR A 42 -7.47 15.00 4.90
CA THR A 42 -7.73 15.25 6.33
C THR A 42 -6.78 16.33 6.87
N THR A 43 -5.49 16.29 6.55
CA THR A 43 -4.54 17.34 6.99
C THR A 43 -4.84 18.68 6.32
N ILE A 44 -5.16 18.71 5.02
CA ILE A 44 -5.47 19.96 4.30
C ILE A 44 -6.75 20.62 4.84
N PHE A 45 -7.77 19.82 5.16
CA PHE A 45 -9.02 20.31 5.76
C PHE A 45 -8.79 20.81 7.19
N ALA A 46 -7.97 20.13 7.98
CA ALA A 46 -7.59 20.56 9.33
C ALA A 46 -6.82 21.88 9.34
N GLU A 47 -5.84 22.05 8.44
CA GLU A 47 -5.14 23.33 8.25
C GLU A 47 -6.08 24.47 7.82
N SER A 48 -7.23 24.12 7.26
CA SER A 48 -8.26 25.06 6.81
C SER A 48 -9.39 25.21 7.83
N HIS A 49 -9.28 24.58 9.01
CA HIS A 49 -10.26 24.56 10.09
C HIS A 49 -11.66 24.11 9.65
N VAL A 50 -11.71 23.10 8.77
CA VAL A 50 -12.95 22.49 8.24
C VAL A 50 -12.92 20.96 8.26
N GLU A 51 -12.05 20.36 9.07
CA GLU A 51 -11.91 18.91 9.25
C GLU A 51 -13.24 18.22 9.58
N ASP A 52 -14.10 18.87 10.37
CA ASP A 52 -15.43 18.37 10.74
C ASP A 52 -16.35 18.15 9.52
N TYR A 53 -16.06 18.75 8.36
CA TYR A 53 -16.88 18.58 7.16
C TYR A 53 -16.70 17.19 6.54
N LEU A 54 -15.59 16.51 6.85
CA LEU A 54 -15.33 15.13 6.44
C LEU A 54 -16.04 14.10 7.35
N SER A 55 -16.60 14.53 8.49
CA SER A 55 -17.23 13.64 9.47
C SER A 55 -18.60 13.15 9.00
N GLY A 56 -18.91 11.88 9.26
CA GLY A 56 -20.22 11.27 9.04
C GLY A 56 -20.15 9.96 8.26
N PRO A 57 -19.74 9.97 6.98
CA PRO A 57 -19.64 8.76 6.17
C PRO A 57 -18.47 7.87 6.63
N SER A 58 -18.69 6.56 6.73
CA SER A 58 -17.61 5.59 7.00
C SER A 58 -16.73 5.35 5.77
N ASN A 59 -17.28 5.53 4.57
CA ASN A 59 -16.55 5.39 3.32
C ASN A 59 -15.74 6.66 3.03
N LYS A 60 -14.43 6.50 2.79
CA LYS A 60 -13.50 7.62 2.57
C LYS A 60 -13.88 8.52 1.39
N ARG A 61 -14.38 7.92 0.30
CA ARG A 61 -14.80 8.68 -0.89
C ARG A 61 -16.07 9.49 -0.60
N GLN A 62 -17.06 8.89 0.06
CA GLN A 62 -18.28 9.60 0.48
C GLN A 62 -17.98 10.73 1.48
N ALA A 63 -17.02 10.52 2.38
CA ALA A 63 -16.54 11.56 3.30
C ALA A 63 -15.96 12.76 2.54
N LEU A 64 -15.16 12.52 1.49
CA LEU A 64 -14.64 13.59 0.65
C LEU A 64 -15.74 14.31 -0.14
N GLN A 65 -16.69 13.57 -0.72
CA GLN A 65 -17.86 14.12 -1.42
C GLN A 65 -18.65 15.08 -0.51
N GLN A 66 -18.95 14.64 0.71
CA GLN A 66 -19.62 15.46 1.70
C GLN A 66 -18.77 16.68 2.08
N GLY A 67 -17.48 16.48 2.33
CA GLY A 67 -16.55 17.55 2.68
C GLY A 67 -16.53 18.67 1.64
N LEU A 68 -16.33 18.30 0.38
CA LEU A 68 -16.31 19.26 -0.73
C LEU A 68 -17.66 19.97 -0.90
N ALA A 69 -18.79 19.27 -0.70
CA ALA A 69 -20.11 19.88 -0.74
C ALA A 69 -20.32 20.92 0.37
N GLU A 70 -19.90 20.64 1.60
CA GLU A 70 -19.99 21.59 2.71
C GLU A 70 -19.02 22.78 2.52
N VAL A 71 -17.81 22.54 2.00
CA VAL A 71 -16.87 23.61 1.66
C VAL A 71 -17.47 24.53 0.58
N TYR A 72 -17.97 23.96 -0.52
CA TYR A 72 -18.60 24.70 -1.61
C TYR A 72 -19.81 25.52 -1.15
N ARG A 73 -20.66 24.93 -0.30
CA ARG A 73 -21.89 25.54 0.21
C ARG A 73 -21.63 26.74 1.12
N ARG A 74 -20.59 26.68 1.95
CA ARG A 74 -20.39 27.62 3.07
C ARG A 74 -19.27 28.63 2.87
N HIS A 75 -18.45 28.46 1.85
CA HIS A 75 -17.28 29.31 1.65
C HIS A 75 -17.11 29.72 0.19
N GLU A 76 -16.98 31.02 -0.05
CA GLU A 76 -16.79 31.54 -1.40
C GLU A 76 -15.43 31.15 -1.99
N ARG A 77 -14.34 31.39 -1.24
CA ARG A 77 -12.96 31.21 -1.73
C ARG A 77 -12.29 29.92 -1.29
N LEU A 78 -12.78 29.29 -0.22
CA LEU A 78 -12.11 28.11 0.34
C LEU A 78 -12.05 26.89 -0.60
N PRO A 79 -13.08 26.56 -1.43
CA PRO A 79 -12.96 25.46 -2.38
C PRO A 79 -11.70 25.60 -3.23
N TRP A 80 -11.53 26.80 -3.77
CA TRP A 80 -10.43 27.19 -4.62
C TRP A 80 -9.06 27.15 -3.88
N THR A 81 -9.01 27.58 -2.60
CA THR A 81 -7.81 27.41 -1.75
C THR A 81 -7.45 25.93 -1.49
N ILE A 82 -8.45 25.07 -1.27
CA ILE A 82 -8.22 23.64 -1.05
C ILE A 82 -7.62 23.01 -2.31
N ILE A 83 -8.12 23.32 -3.50
CA ILE A 83 -7.54 22.82 -4.75
C ILE A 83 -6.08 23.25 -4.91
N ARG A 84 -5.73 24.54 -4.64
CA ARG A 84 -4.34 25.03 -4.67
C ARG A 84 -3.40 24.22 -3.75
N LYS A 85 -3.91 23.69 -2.63
CA LYS A 85 -3.10 22.85 -1.72
C LYS A 85 -3.03 21.40 -2.18
N VAL A 86 -4.13 20.87 -2.71
CA VAL A 86 -4.26 19.46 -3.11
C VAL A 86 -3.35 19.13 -4.29
N VAL A 87 -3.31 19.98 -5.33
CA VAL A 87 -2.58 19.63 -6.56
C VAL A 87 -1.06 19.47 -6.32
N PRO A 88 -0.35 20.40 -5.66
CA PRO A 88 1.07 20.20 -5.31
C PRO A 88 1.30 19.03 -4.36
N ALA A 89 0.42 18.84 -3.35
CA ALA A 89 0.51 17.70 -2.44
C ALA A 89 0.38 16.37 -3.20
N ALA A 90 -0.55 16.30 -4.15
CA ALA A 90 -0.75 15.14 -5.00
C ALA A 90 0.45 14.89 -5.93
N ALA A 91 1.02 15.93 -6.55
CA ALA A 91 2.21 15.79 -7.39
C ALA A 91 3.38 15.16 -6.61
N ASN A 92 3.65 15.65 -5.39
CA ASN A 92 4.68 15.08 -4.52
C ASN A 92 4.35 13.64 -4.10
N TYR A 93 3.13 13.40 -3.61
CA TYR A 93 2.67 12.08 -3.19
C TYR A 93 2.84 11.04 -4.32
N ARG A 94 2.37 11.37 -5.51
CA ARG A 94 2.41 10.51 -6.69
C ARG A 94 3.80 10.33 -7.29
N ARG A 95 4.68 11.33 -7.17
CA ARG A 95 6.10 11.21 -7.52
C ARG A 95 6.77 10.13 -6.67
N HIS A 96 6.53 10.10 -5.36
CA HIS A 96 7.03 9.05 -4.48
C HIS A 96 6.47 7.66 -4.84
N GLN A 97 5.22 7.59 -5.30
CA GLN A 97 4.62 6.36 -5.79
C GLN A 97 5.09 5.94 -7.20
N ARG A 98 5.98 6.70 -7.86
CA ARG A 98 6.39 6.50 -9.27
C ARG A 98 5.17 6.39 -10.21
N ARG A 99 4.12 7.14 -9.90
CA ARG A 99 2.88 7.24 -10.68
C ARG A 99 2.56 8.73 -10.87
N PRO A 100 3.39 9.48 -11.61
CA PRO A 100 3.27 10.93 -11.70
C PRO A 100 1.86 11.35 -12.15
N LEU A 101 1.45 12.51 -11.67
CA LEU A 101 0.19 13.12 -12.04
C LEU A 101 0.28 13.59 -13.50
N LYS A 102 -0.74 13.28 -14.31
CA LYS A 102 -0.71 13.53 -15.77
C LYS A 102 -1.42 14.82 -16.15
N ARG A 103 -1.05 15.41 -17.29
CA ARG A 103 -1.77 16.59 -17.83
C ARG A 103 -3.22 16.32 -18.16
N THR A 104 -3.53 15.13 -18.67
CA THR A 104 -4.90 14.73 -18.96
C THR A 104 -5.77 14.66 -17.71
N GLU A 105 -5.20 14.25 -16.58
CA GLU A 105 -5.89 14.26 -15.29
C GLU A 105 -6.14 15.69 -14.79
N LEU A 106 -5.16 16.59 -14.94
CA LEU A 106 -5.33 18.01 -14.62
C LEU A 106 -6.34 18.71 -15.53
N ALA A 107 -6.39 18.36 -16.81
CA ALA A 107 -7.40 18.89 -17.73
C ALA A 107 -8.83 18.51 -17.29
N ALA A 108 -9.04 17.26 -16.87
CA ALA A 108 -10.32 16.82 -16.32
C ALA A 108 -10.69 17.55 -15.02
N LEU A 109 -9.70 17.86 -14.18
CA LEU A 109 -9.90 18.70 -13.00
C LEU A 109 -10.34 20.12 -13.39
N VAL A 110 -9.66 20.76 -14.35
CA VAL A 110 -10.01 22.11 -14.84
C VAL A 110 -11.43 22.14 -15.37
N GLU A 111 -11.80 21.19 -16.24
CA GLU A 111 -13.16 21.11 -16.80
C GLU A 111 -14.22 20.96 -15.70
N CYS A 112 -13.97 20.13 -14.69
CA CYS A 112 -14.90 19.96 -13.57
C CYS A 112 -15.03 21.23 -12.70
N LEU A 113 -13.93 21.96 -12.50
CA LEU A 113 -13.91 23.21 -11.74
C LEU A 113 -14.62 24.35 -12.48
N ASP A 114 -14.46 24.44 -13.80
CA ASP A 114 -15.14 25.43 -14.64
C ASP A 114 -16.66 25.26 -14.58
N ASN A 115 -17.14 24.00 -14.65
CA ASN A 115 -18.54 23.65 -14.47
C ASN A 115 -19.11 24.02 -13.07
N LEU A 116 -18.24 24.21 -12.07
CA LEU A 116 -18.58 24.68 -10.73
C LEU A 116 -18.36 26.19 -10.55
N GLY A 117 -17.95 26.90 -11.61
CA GLY A 117 -17.72 28.34 -11.62
C GLY A 117 -16.36 28.77 -11.05
N PHE A 118 -15.35 27.90 -11.08
CA PHE A 118 -13.99 28.20 -10.66
C PHE A 118 -13.02 28.10 -11.83
N ASP A 119 -12.58 29.24 -12.36
CA ASP A 119 -11.49 29.26 -13.34
C ASP A 119 -10.12 29.14 -12.63
N MET A 120 -9.47 28.00 -12.83
CA MET A 120 -8.11 27.71 -12.37
C MET A 120 -7.16 27.34 -13.51
N THR A 121 -7.55 27.60 -14.76
CA THR A 121 -6.89 27.09 -15.97
C THR A 121 -5.41 27.47 -16.00
N LYS A 122 -5.11 28.77 -15.94
CA LYS A 122 -3.73 29.30 -15.97
C LYS A 122 -2.86 28.77 -14.84
N GLU A 123 -3.48 28.51 -13.70
CA GLU A 123 -2.78 28.13 -12.50
C GLU A 123 -2.42 26.65 -12.47
N ILE A 124 -3.30 25.80 -13.01
CA ILE A 124 -3.06 24.38 -13.18
C ILE A 124 -2.10 24.13 -14.35
N GLU A 125 -2.18 24.92 -15.42
CA GLU A 125 -1.26 24.85 -16.56
C GLU A 125 0.18 25.19 -16.18
N SER A 126 0.39 26.18 -15.30
CA SER A 126 1.74 26.60 -14.89
C SER A 126 2.49 25.62 -13.99
N ILE A 127 1.81 24.59 -13.45
CA ILE A 127 2.44 23.56 -12.61
C ILE A 127 3.39 22.73 -13.47
N GLU A 128 4.68 22.70 -13.17
CA GLU A 128 5.62 21.79 -13.86
C GLU A 128 5.39 20.34 -13.42
N LEU A 129 5.16 19.44 -14.38
CA LEU A 129 4.96 18.01 -14.14
C LEU A 129 6.05 17.20 -14.82
N ASP A 130 6.67 16.30 -14.05
CA ASP A 130 7.51 15.23 -14.59
C ASP A 130 6.62 13.98 -14.85
N GLU A 131 5.98 13.95 -16.01
CA GLU A 131 5.07 12.85 -16.41
C GLU A 131 5.83 11.55 -16.78
N ASN A 132 7.14 11.64 -16.95
CA ASN A 132 7.95 10.56 -17.53
C ASN A 132 8.63 9.69 -16.48
N LEU A 133 8.31 9.83 -15.19
CA LEU A 133 8.76 8.92 -14.15
C LEU A 133 8.24 7.50 -14.45
N PRO A 134 9.11 6.57 -14.88
CA PRO A 134 8.66 5.24 -15.23
C PRO A 134 8.23 4.52 -13.96
N ARG A 135 7.05 3.89 -14.01
CA ARG A 135 6.68 2.90 -13.00
C ARG A 135 7.70 1.77 -13.11
N ILE A 136 8.34 1.40 -12.01
CA ILE A 136 9.30 0.28 -12.02
C ILE A 136 8.51 -1.01 -12.29
N THR A 137 8.51 -1.45 -13.54
CA THR A 137 7.81 -2.65 -13.99
C THR A 137 8.65 -3.90 -13.85
N VAL A 138 9.97 -3.76 -13.77
CA VAL A 138 10.95 -4.82 -13.57
C VAL A 138 11.94 -4.38 -12.50
N PRO A 139 12.50 -5.29 -11.69
CA PRO A 139 13.44 -4.88 -10.65
C PRO A 139 14.71 -4.31 -11.31
N PRO A 140 15.38 -3.33 -10.68
CA PRO A 140 16.71 -2.89 -11.11
C PRO A 140 17.66 -4.07 -11.26
N ASP A 141 18.55 -4.04 -12.25
CA ASP A 141 19.45 -5.18 -12.52
C ASP A 141 20.37 -5.49 -11.34
N GLU A 142 20.76 -4.46 -10.57
CA GLU A 142 21.50 -4.63 -9.32
C GLU A 142 20.73 -5.51 -8.32
N LEU A 143 19.41 -5.28 -8.15
CA LEU A 143 18.56 -6.08 -7.27
C LEU A 143 18.43 -7.52 -7.76
N LYS A 144 18.30 -7.73 -9.07
CA LYS A 144 18.30 -9.08 -9.66
C LYS A 144 19.61 -9.80 -9.37
N GLN A 145 20.75 -9.15 -9.62
CA GLN A 145 22.07 -9.72 -9.41
C GLN A 145 22.30 -10.05 -7.93
N ARG A 146 21.91 -9.14 -7.02
CA ARG A 146 21.99 -9.39 -5.59
C ARG A 146 21.12 -10.55 -5.14
N LEU A 147 19.90 -10.68 -5.67
CA LEU A 147 19.00 -11.77 -5.30
C LEU A 147 19.51 -13.12 -5.84
N ARG A 148 19.95 -13.16 -7.11
CA ARG A 148 20.57 -14.35 -7.73
C ARG A 148 21.87 -14.77 -7.06
N GLY A 149 22.69 -13.80 -6.69
CA GLY A 149 23.97 -14.03 -6.03
C GLY A 149 23.82 -14.37 -4.54
N HIS A 150 22.62 -14.24 -3.98
CA HIS A 150 22.33 -14.71 -2.64
C HIS A 150 22.21 -16.24 -2.66
N ASP A 151 22.66 -16.86 -1.58
CA ASP A 151 22.47 -18.29 -1.37
C ASP A 151 20.98 -18.56 -1.06
N LEU A 152 20.16 -18.71 -2.10
CA LEU A 152 18.73 -18.95 -1.97
C LEU A 152 18.46 -20.45 -1.86
N GLU A 153 17.57 -20.81 -0.94
CA GLU A 153 17.00 -22.15 -0.88
C GLU A 153 16.38 -22.52 -2.23
N SER A 154 16.56 -23.78 -2.65
CA SER A 154 16.17 -24.24 -4.00
C SER A 154 14.72 -23.94 -4.35
N PHE A 155 13.82 -23.98 -3.36
CA PHE A 155 12.40 -23.64 -3.48
C PHE A 155 12.14 -22.17 -3.83
N LEU A 156 13.01 -21.25 -3.40
CA LEU A 156 12.94 -19.82 -3.73
C LEU A 156 13.67 -19.50 -5.04
N ALA A 157 14.74 -20.22 -5.35
CA ALA A 157 15.51 -20.05 -6.58
C ALA A 157 14.74 -20.46 -7.86
N GLY A 158 13.58 -21.11 -7.72
CA GLY A 158 12.68 -21.43 -8.83
C GLY A 158 11.65 -20.33 -9.12
N LYS A 159 10.37 -20.71 -9.15
CA LYS A 159 9.24 -19.83 -9.57
C LYS A 159 9.17 -18.47 -8.84
N PRO A 160 9.44 -18.35 -7.53
CA PRO A 160 9.46 -17.05 -6.87
C PRO A 160 10.49 -16.08 -7.48
N LEU A 161 11.71 -16.55 -7.77
CA LEU A 161 12.74 -15.74 -8.40
C LEU A 161 12.32 -15.27 -9.81
N ASP A 162 11.80 -16.17 -10.64
CA ASP A 162 11.31 -15.81 -11.99
C ASP A 162 10.24 -14.73 -11.95
N LEU A 163 9.28 -14.86 -11.03
CA LEU A 163 8.24 -13.87 -10.82
C LEU A 163 8.82 -12.52 -10.38
N PHE A 164 9.84 -12.51 -9.52
CA PHE A 164 10.51 -11.28 -9.09
C PHE A 164 11.16 -10.59 -10.28
N GLU A 165 11.96 -11.33 -11.05
CA GLU A 165 12.74 -10.81 -12.18
C GLU A 165 11.89 -10.26 -13.32
N THR A 166 10.73 -10.88 -13.53
CA THR A 166 9.73 -10.46 -14.52
C THR A 166 8.80 -9.36 -14.02
N GLY A 167 8.99 -8.88 -12.78
CA GLY A 167 8.25 -7.75 -12.23
C GLY A 167 6.95 -8.10 -11.51
N HIS A 168 6.63 -9.38 -11.34
CA HIS A 168 5.47 -9.84 -10.59
C HIS A 168 5.78 -9.89 -9.09
N PHE A 169 6.16 -8.75 -8.50
CA PHE A 169 6.74 -8.68 -7.16
C PHE A 169 5.83 -9.23 -6.05
N ASN A 170 4.56 -8.80 -6.00
CA ASN A 170 3.61 -9.29 -5.00
C ASN A 170 3.40 -10.81 -5.15
N GLU A 171 3.26 -11.29 -6.39
CA GLU A 171 3.06 -12.71 -6.69
C GLU A 171 4.30 -13.55 -6.37
N SER A 172 5.50 -13.01 -6.56
CA SER A 172 6.76 -13.65 -6.18
C SER A 172 6.77 -13.93 -4.67
N VAL A 173 6.48 -12.92 -3.85
CA VAL A 173 6.44 -13.06 -2.39
C VAL A 173 5.29 -13.96 -1.94
N ARG A 174 4.10 -13.82 -2.55
CA ARG A 174 2.95 -14.69 -2.28
C ARG A 174 3.30 -16.14 -2.54
N LYS A 175 3.94 -16.43 -3.69
CA LYS A 175 4.32 -17.79 -4.08
C LYS A 175 5.41 -18.36 -3.19
N ALA A 176 6.40 -17.55 -2.80
CA ALA A 176 7.40 -17.93 -1.81
C ALA A 176 6.78 -18.34 -0.46
N ALA A 177 5.84 -17.54 0.04
CA ALA A 177 5.16 -17.82 1.30
C ALA A 177 4.23 -19.04 1.22
N GLU A 178 3.59 -19.27 0.07
CA GLU A 178 2.81 -20.46 -0.24
C GLU A 178 3.68 -21.72 -0.19
N ILE A 179 4.83 -21.72 -0.88
CA ILE A 179 5.76 -22.86 -0.88
C ILE A 179 6.30 -23.13 0.54
N TYR A 180 6.58 -22.08 1.31
CA TYR A 180 7.02 -22.24 2.71
C TYR A 180 5.94 -22.93 3.54
N GLU A 181 4.69 -22.51 3.38
CA GLU A 181 3.59 -23.13 4.10
C GLU A 181 3.40 -24.60 3.73
N ASP A 182 3.39 -24.90 2.43
CA ASP A 182 3.27 -26.27 1.92
C ASP A 182 4.39 -27.15 2.50
N ARG A 183 5.62 -26.63 2.56
CA ARG A 183 6.75 -27.36 3.14
C ARG A 183 6.58 -27.64 4.62
N VAL A 184 6.05 -26.69 5.39
CA VAL A 184 5.75 -26.90 6.80
C VAL A 184 4.64 -27.95 6.98
N GLN A 185 3.61 -27.95 6.12
CA GLN A 185 2.56 -28.97 6.13
C GLN A 185 3.15 -30.37 5.91
N GLU A 186 4.00 -30.53 4.89
CA GLU A 186 4.68 -31.79 4.59
C GLU A 186 5.49 -32.29 5.78
N LEU A 187 6.31 -31.42 6.38
CA LEU A 187 7.20 -31.79 7.48
C LEU A 187 6.45 -32.13 8.77
N CYS A 188 5.35 -31.44 9.06
CA CYS A 188 4.56 -31.69 10.27
C CYS A 188 3.48 -32.76 10.09
N GLY A 189 3.17 -33.17 8.86
CA GLY A 189 2.15 -34.16 8.53
C GLY A 189 0.73 -33.75 8.92
N ARG A 190 0.45 -32.44 9.04
CA ARG A 190 -0.85 -31.92 9.49
C ARG A 190 -1.55 -31.12 8.40
N SER A 191 -2.87 -31.22 8.38
CA SER A 191 -3.72 -30.34 7.57
C SER A 191 -4.02 -29.02 8.30
N GLY A 192 -4.16 -27.95 7.53
CA GLY A 192 -4.45 -26.60 8.01
C GLY A 192 -3.53 -25.57 7.37
N TYR A 193 -3.86 -24.28 7.53
CA TYR A 193 -3.18 -23.21 6.81
C TYR A 193 -2.92 -22.01 7.73
N GLY A 194 -2.02 -21.15 7.29
CA GLY A 194 -1.74 -19.84 7.86
C GLY A 194 -1.15 -19.90 9.26
N ARG A 195 -1.54 -18.91 10.06
CA ARG A 195 -1.06 -18.72 11.44
C ARG A 195 -1.23 -19.97 12.31
N ASP A 196 -2.39 -20.61 12.24
CA ASP A 196 -2.71 -21.74 13.12
C ASP A 196 -1.93 -23.01 12.78
N LEU A 197 -1.54 -23.16 11.52
CA LEU A 197 -0.60 -24.21 11.12
C LEU A 197 0.77 -23.95 11.77
N MET A 198 1.32 -22.74 11.60
CA MET A 198 2.65 -22.39 12.13
C MET A 198 2.73 -22.54 13.65
N ALA A 199 1.69 -22.08 14.36
CA ALA A 199 1.60 -22.20 15.81
C ALA A 199 1.69 -23.65 16.29
N ARG A 200 1.04 -24.57 15.57
CA ARG A 200 1.03 -26.01 15.90
C ARG A 200 2.28 -26.73 15.44
N ALA A 201 2.80 -26.38 14.27
CA ALA A 201 3.96 -27.03 13.66
C ALA A 201 5.25 -26.78 14.48
N PHE A 202 5.41 -25.57 15.02
CA PHE A 202 6.60 -25.18 15.78
C PHE A 202 6.37 -25.14 17.29
N ALA A 203 5.31 -25.78 17.80
CA ALA A 203 4.99 -25.77 19.23
C ALA A 203 6.08 -26.42 20.10
N ASP A 204 6.77 -27.43 19.57
CA ASP A 204 7.81 -28.20 20.28
C ASP A 204 9.20 -28.12 19.62
N GLY A 205 9.38 -27.21 18.66
CA GLY A 205 10.67 -26.96 17.99
C GLY A 205 11.24 -28.11 17.15
N LYS A 206 10.57 -29.27 17.03
CA LYS A 206 11.13 -30.47 16.38
C LYS A 206 11.42 -30.31 14.89
N LEU A 207 10.72 -29.37 14.25
CA LEU A 207 10.89 -29.06 12.82
C LEU A 207 12.02 -28.08 12.56
N LEU A 208 12.68 -27.56 13.59
CA LEU A 208 13.73 -26.57 13.48
C LEU A 208 15.11 -27.20 13.59
N ASP A 209 16.06 -26.63 12.86
CA ASP A 209 17.47 -26.93 13.07
C ASP A 209 18.00 -26.13 14.28
N LEU A 210 17.96 -26.78 15.44
CA LEU A 210 18.41 -26.20 16.71
C LEU A 210 19.88 -26.52 17.02
N GLU A 211 20.54 -27.36 16.20
CA GLU A 211 21.90 -27.82 16.46
C GLU A 211 22.93 -26.70 16.27
N ALA A 212 22.61 -25.73 15.42
CA ALA A 212 23.40 -24.52 15.19
C ALA A 212 23.42 -23.53 16.39
N TYR A 213 22.64 -23.79 17.44
CA TYR A 213 22.50 -22.91 18.60
C TYR A 213 22.97 -23.56 19.90
N GLU A 214 23.57 -22.74 20.77
CA GLU A 214 23.92 -23.13 22.14
C GLU A 214 22.68 -23.60 22.91
N PRO A 215 22.79 -24.65 23.76
CA PRO A 215 21.66 -25.26 24.45
C PRO A 215 20.73 -24.27 25.15
N GLU A 216 21.29 -23.24 25.81
CA GLU A 216 20.54 -22.24 26.58
C GLU A 216 19.69 -21.31 25.68
N ASN A 217 20.04 -21.19 24.40
CA ASN A 217 19.36 -20.32 23.44
C ASN A 217 18.30 -21.05 22.60
N ARG A 218 18.26 -22.39 22.63
CA ARG A 218 17.40 -23.19 21.75
C ARG A 218 15.91 -22.93 21.96
N ASP A 219 15.47 -22.88 23.22
CA ASP A 219 14.06 -22.64 23.54
C ASP A 219 13.61 -21.25 23.12
N GLY A 220 14.44 -20.23 23.38
CA GLY A 220 14.19 -18.85 22.97
C GLY A 220 14.16 -18.70 21.45
N PHE A 221 15.08 -19.36 20.75
CA PHE A 221 15.09 -19.38 19.29
C PHE A 221 13.83 -20.06 18.73
N ALA A 222 13.45 -21.22 19.25
CA ALA A 222 12.28 -21.96 18.77
C ALA A 222 10.98 -21.17 18.97
N ASP A 223 10.81 -20.52 20.12
CA ASP A 223 9.64 -19.67 20.38
C ASP A 223 9.63 -18.43 19.47
N GLY A 224 10.77 -17.75 19.33
CA GLY A 224 10.91 -16.59 18.45
C GLY A 224 10.64 -16.93 16.99
N TYR A 225 11.20 -18.04 16.50
CA TYR A 225 10.97 -18.53 15.14
C TYR A 225 9.48 -18.82 14.89
N LYS A 226 8.81 -19.51 15.83
CA LYS A 226 7.37 -19.77 15.76
C LYS A 226 6.57 -18.48 15.59
N LEU A 227 6.86 -17.46 16.40
CA LEU A 227 6.18 -16.16 16.34
C LEU A 227 6.40 -15.45 15.00
N LEU A 228 7.64 -15.50 14.48
CA LEU A 228 7.98 -14.93 13.18
C LEU A 228 7.27 -15.66 12.03
N ALA A 229 7.24 -16.99 12.04
CA ALA A 229 6.54 -17.78 11.03
C ALA A 229 5.02 -17.51 11.05
N MET A 230 4.41 -17.44 12.25
CA MET A 230 3.01 -17.04 12.42
C MET A 230 2.74 -15.63 11.87
N GLY A 231 3.62 -14.68 12.20
CA GLY A 231 3.58 -13.31 11.72
C GLY A 231 3.69 -13.23 10.19
N ALA A 232 4.61 -13.99 9.59
CA ALA A 232 4.81 -14.06 8.14
C ALA A 232 3.52 -14.48 7.41
N MET A 233 2.81 -15.50 7.91
CA MET A 233 1.56 -15.93 7.31
C MET A 233 0.49 -14.83 7.35
N THR A 234 0.43 -14.05 8.42
CA THR A 234 -0.60 -13.03 8.61
C THR A 234 -0.25 -11.73 7.88
N ALA A 235 1.00 -11.26 7.97
CA ALA A 235 1.44 -9.96 7.48
C ALA A 235 1.93 -9.99 6.02
N ILE A 236 2.38 -11.15 5.53
CA ILE A 236 2.92 -11.31 4.19
C ILE A 236 1.95 -12.12 3.34
N ARG A 237 1.73 -13.40 3.66
CA ARG A 237 0.93 -14.30 2.82
C ARG A 237 -0.51 -13.81 2.66
N ASN A 238 -1.22 -13.60 3.77
CA ASN A 238 -2.64 -13.23 3.72
C ASN A 238 -2.88 -11.90 2.99
N VAL A 239 -1.98 -10.92 3.17
CA VAL A 239 -2.10 -9.61 2.52
C VAL A 239 -2.06 -9.74 1.00
N PHE A 240 -1.20 -10.59 0.47
CA PHE A 240 -1.11 -10.80 -0.98
C PHE A 240 -2.16 -11.77 -1.55
N SER A 241 -2.79 -12.60 -0.70
CA SER A 241 -3.82 -13.56 -1.16
C SER A 241 -5.18 -12.93 -1.45
N HIS A 242 -5.46 -11.71 -0.96
CA HIS A 242 -6.76 -11.05 -1.15
C HIS A 242 -6.91 -10.25 -2.48
N GLY A 243 -5.92 -10.30 -3.37
CA GLY A 243 -6.03 -9.87 -4.78
C GLY A 243 -6.08 -8.35 -5.05
N ASP A 244 -6.54 -7.56 -4.10
CA ASP A 244 -6.76 -6.11 -4.29
C ASP A 244 -5.58 -5.24 -3.80
N GLU A 245 -4.46 -5.86 -3.43
CA GLU A 245 -3.34 -5.09 -2.87
C GLU A 245 -2.54 -4.34 -3.91
N GLU A 246 -2.16 -3.10 -3.54
CA GLU A 246 -1.31 -2.29 -4.38
C GLU A 246 0.05 -2.99 -4.60
N ARG A 247 0.59 -2.84 -5.81
CA ARG A 247 1.90 -3.39 -6.16
C ARG A 247 2.97 -2.76 -5.26
N ARG A 248 3.67 -3.59 -4.48
CA ARG A 248 4.82 -3.15 -3.67
C ARG A 248 6.05 -2.87 -4.51
N SER A 249 7.00 -2.14 -3.94
CA SER A 249 8.27 -1.85 -4.61
C SER A 249 9.13 -3.12 -4.70
N PRO A 250 10.04 -3.20 -5.69
CA PRO A 250 10.97 -4.34 -5.78
C PRO A 250 11.83 -4.49 -4.52
N GLU A 251 12.24 -3.41 -3.87
CA GLU A 251 13.04 -3.44 -2.64
C GLU A 251 12.29 -4.11 -1.50
N GLN A 252 11.03 -3.72 -1.28
CA GLN A 252 10.20 -4.34 -0.24
C GLN A 252 10.00 -5.83 -0.49
N CYS A 253 9.75 -6.22 -1.74
CA CYS A 253 9.59 -7.63 -2.08
C CYS A 253 10.91 -8.39 -1.98
N PHE A 254 12.04 -7.77 -2.31
CA PHE A 254 13.37 -8.34 -2.12
C PHE A 254 13.63 -8.66 -0.63
N GLU A 255 13.35 -7.72 0.27
CA GLU A 255 13.48 -7.92 1.73
C GLU A 255 12.59 -9.07 2.22
N MET A 256 11.34 -9.14 1.76
CA MET A 256 10.42 -10.22 2.12
C MET A 256 10.90 -11.58 1.61
N LEU A 257 11.46 -11.65 0.40
CA LEU A 257 12.03 -12.88 -0.14
C LEU A 257 13.25 -13.34 0.67
N LEU A 258 14.13 -12.42 1.08
CA LEU A 258 15.27 -12.77 1.95
C LEU A 258 14.82 -13.22 3.34
N PHE A 259 13.77 -12.60 3.89
CA PHE A 259 13.19 -13.04 5.16
C PHE A 259 12.57 -14.45 5.04
N LEU A 260 11.82 -14.73 3.97
CA LEU A 260 11.29 -16.07 3.71
C LEU A 260 12.43 -17.09 3.48
N ASN A 261 13.52 -16.69 2.80
CA ASN A 261 14.71 -17.53 2.65
C ASN A 261 15.31 -17.91 3.99
N TRP A 262 15.43 -16.93 4.90
CA TRP A 262 15.90 -17.18 6.26
C TRP A 262 14.97 -18.13 7.04
N LEU A 263 13.64 -18.02 6.86
CA LEU A 263 12.71 -19.00 7.44
C LEU A 263 12.95 -20.40 6.88
N PHE A 264 13.04 -20.58 5.56
CA PHE A 264 13.32 -21.91 4.98
C PHE A 264 14.56 -22.57 5.57
N ARG A 265 15.65 -21.81 5.76
CA ARG A 265 16.90 -22.30 6.37
C ARG A 265 16.76 -22.72 7.83
N GLY A 266 15.80 -22.15 8.55
CA GLY A 266 15.51 -22.54 9.93
C GLY A 266 14.81 -23.90 10.04
N LEU A 267 14.28 -24.42 8.94
CA LEU A 267 13.67 -25.75 8.91
C LEU A 267 14.75 -26.83 8.91
N ARG A 268 14.55 -27.85 9.74
CA ARG A 268 15.33 -29.07 9.70
C ARG A 268 14.96 -29.86 8.45
N LEU A 269 15.70 -29.66 7.38
CA LEU A 269 15.59 -30.48 6.18
C LEU A 269 16.09 -31.89 6.53
N LYS A 270 15.17 -32.85 6.71
CA LYS A 270 15.57 -34.26 6.61
C LYS A 270 16.05 -34.46 5.18
N GLU A 271 17.31 -34.83 5.00
CA GLU A 271 17.74 -35.47 3.77
C GLU A 271 16.77 -36.62 3.51
N MET A 272 16.07 -36.55 2.38
CA MET A 272 15.34 -37.70 1.87
C MET A 272 16.42 -38.69 1.42
N VAL A 273 16.68 -39.68 2.28
CA VAL A 273 17.39 -40.92 1.91
C VAL A 273 16.48 -41.74 1.00
#